data_AF-A0A1Y4LF25-F1
#
_entry.id   AF-A0A1Y4LF25-F1
#
_cell.length_a   1.000
_cell.length_b   1.000
_cell.length_c   1.000
_cell.angle_alpha   90.00
_cell.angle_beta   90.00
_cell.angle_gamma   90.00
#
_symmetry.space_group_name_H-M   'P 1'
#
loop_
_entity.id
_entity.type
_entity.pdbx_description
1 polymer ?
#
loop_
_entity_poly.entity_id
_entity_poly.type
_entity_poly.pdbx_seq_one_letter_code
_entity_poly.pdbx_strand_id
1 'polypeptide(L)' 'MRKCNKIIFCDRTQFGARKIIVQMPNDQFHIRSYFDCFRREAIHKVRETGFDKKMGLQFDQPLPQKKRRDSCHER' A
#
# COMPACT_ATOMS: atom_id res chain seq x y z
N MET A 1 -8.93 1.46 16.65
CA MET A 1 -8.61 0.59 15.50
C MET A 1 -8.05 1.44 14.37
N ARG A 2 -6.87 1.12 13.83
CA ARG A 2 -6.30 1.83 12.67
C ARG A 2 -7.10 1.46 11.42
N LYS A 3 -7.61 2.46 10.69
CA LYS A 3 -8.24 2.25 9.39
C LYS A 3 -7.12 2.26 8.34
N CYS A 4 -7.00 1.18 7.58
CA CYS A 4 -5.99 1.05 6.53
C CYS A 4 -6.65 1.10 5.15
N ASN A 5 -5.85 1.47 4.15
CA ASN A 5 -6.24 1.39 2.74
C ASN A 5 -6.56 -0.06 2.36
N LYS A 6 -7.71 -0.26 1.71
CA LYS A 6 -8.18 -1.57 1.27
C LYS A 6 -8.26 -1.62 -0.25
N ILE A 7 -7.55 -2.55 -0.86
CA ILE A 7 -7.72 -2.84 -2.28
C ILE A 7 -9.00 -3.65 -2.42
N ILE A 8 -10.01 -3.09 -3.10
CA ILE A 8 -11.30 -3.74 -3.30
C ILE A 8 -11.42 -4.37 -4.69
N PHE A 9 -10.62 -3.89 -5.64
CA PHE A 9 -10.66 -4.38 -7.02
C PHE A 9 -9.26 -4.32 -7.64
N CYS A 10 -8.90 -5.36 -8.39
CA CYS A 10 -7.68 -5.39 -9.19
C CYS A 10 -7.89 -6.32 -10.38
N ASP A 11 -8.08 -5.75 -11.56
CA ASP A 11 -8.37 -6.51 -12.77
C ASP A 11 -7.68 -5.93 -14.00
N ARG A 12 -7.56 -6.76 -15.05
CA ARG A 12 -6.97 -6.36 -16.33
C ARG A 12 -8.05 -5.71 -17.19
N THR A 13 -7.74 -4.54 -17.73
CA THR A 13 -8.59 -3.84 -18.70
C THR A 13 -8.38 -4.41 -20.10
N GLN A 14 -9.35 -4.17 -20.97
CA GLN A 14 -9.28 -4.49 -22.41
C GLN A 14 -8.07 -3.86 -23.11
N PHE A 15 -7.52 -2.77 -22.58
CA PHE A 15 -6.32 -2.10 -23.09
C PHE A 15 -5.01 -2.65 -22.52
N GLY A 16 -5.06 -3.80 -21.83
CA GLY A 16 -3.87 -4.45 -21.27
C GLY A 16 -3.39 -3.89 -19.93
N ALA A 17 -3.91 -2.75 -19.47
CA ALA A 17 -3.58 -2.17 -18.16
C ALA A 17 -4.20 -2.96 -17.01
N ARG A 18 -3.60 -2.92 -15.83
CA ARG A 18 -4.25 -3.34 -14.58
C ARG A 18 -4.89 -2.16 -13.89
N LYS A 19 -6.22 -2.18 -13.80
CA LYS A 19 -7.01 -1.23 -13.02
C LYS A 19 -7.10 -1.72 -11.58
N ILE A 20 -6.73 -0.87 -10.64
CA ILE A 20 -6.84 -1.10 -9.20
C ILE A 20 -7.73 -0.04 -8.59
N ILE A 21 -8.68 -0.47 -7.76
CA ILE A 21 -9.51 0.41 -6.95
C ILE A 21 -9.14 0.20 -5.49
N VAL A 22 -8.82 1.30 -4.82
CA VAL A 22 -8.43 1.34 -3.41
C VAL A 22 -9.45 2.18 -2.66
N GLN A 23 -10.05 1.60 -1.63
CA GLN A 23 -10.87 2.31 -0.67
C GLN A 23 -9.96 2.84 0.46
N MET A 24 -10.03 4.13 0.69
CA MET A 24 -9.35 4.82 1.77
C MET A 24 -10.19 4.77 3.07
N PRO A 25 -9.55 4.96 4.24
CA PRO A 25 -10.19 5.08 5.55
C PRO A 25 -11.33 6.09 5.67
N ASN A 26 -11.28 7.14 4.85
CA ASN A 26 -12.25 8.23 4.79
C ASN A 26 -13.37 7.95 3.77
N ASP A 27 -13.56 6.69 3.38
CA ASP A 27 -14.52 6.22 2.37
C ASP A 27 -14.33 6.83 0.98
N GLN A 28 -13.17 7.41 0.68
CA GLN A 28 -12.80 7.79 -0.68
C GLN A 28 -12.29 6.59 -1.47
N PHE A 29 -12.60 6.58 -2.77
CA PHE A 29 -12.11 5.57 -3.70
C PHE A 29 -11.09 6.18 -4.65
N HIS A 30 -9.94 5.53 -4.77
CA HIS A 30 -8.93 5.88 -5.76
C HIS A 30 -8.78 4.80 -6.80
N ILE A 31 -8.67 5.23 -8.05
CA ILE A 31 -8.48 4.37 -9.20
C ILE A 31 -7.08 4.61 -9.76
N ARG A 32 -6.31 3.54 -9.95
CA ARG A 32 -5.02 3.56 -10.63
C ARG A 32 -5.02 2.55 -11.75
N SER A 33 -4.38 2.90 -12.84
CA SER A 33 -4.10 1.98 -13.95
C SER A 33 -2.60 1.87 -14.11
N TYR A 34 -2.09 0.64 -14.16
CA TYR A 34 -0.69 0.35 -14.41
C TYR A 34 -0.58 -0.49 -15.68
N PHE A 35 0.21 -0.03 -16.64
CA PHE A 35 0.55 -0.81 -17.84
C PHE A 35 1.71 -1.77 -17.54
N ASP A 36 1.79 -2.85 -18.31
CA ASP A 36 2.90 -3.82 -18.31
C ASP A 36 3.32 -4.33 -16.93
N CYS A 37 2.35 -4.58 -16.05
CA CYS A 37 2.62 -5.06 -14.70
C CYS A 37 1.81 -6.31 -14.35
N PHE A 38 2.43 -7.19 -13.58
CA PHE A 38 1.73 -8.33 -13.01
C PHE A 38 0.85 -7.92 -11.84
N ARG A 39 -0.10 -8.79 -11.47
CA ARG A 39 -1.08 -8.49 -10.38
C ARG A 39 -0.36 -8.10 -9.10
N ARG A 40 0.66 -8.88 -8.76
CA ARG A 40 1.45 -8.70 -7.54
C ARG A 40 2.21 -7.38 -7.56
N GLU A 41 2.83 -7.03 -8.68
CA GLU A 41 3.55 -5.76 -8.82
C GLU A 41 2.62 -4.55 -8.75
N ALA A 42 1.47 -4.61 -9.42
CA ALA A 42 0.48 -3.55 -9.38
C ALA A 42 -0.02 -3.31 -7.95
N ILE A 43 -0.29 -4.39 -7.20
CA ILE A 43 -0.66 -4.33 -5.77
C ILE A 43 0.49 -3.76 -4.92
N HIS A 44 1.73 -4.19 -5.18
CA HIS A 44 2.91 -3.69 -4.47
C HIS A 44 3.08 -2.19 -4.68
N LYS A 45 3.04 -1.74 -5.94
CA LYS A 45 3.12 -0.32 -6.30
C LYS A 45 2.02 0.49 -5.62
N VAL A 46 0.79 -0.01 -5.57
CA VAL A 46 -0.31 0.68 -4.86
C VAL A 46 -0.03 0.83 -3.37
N ARG A 47 0.55 -0.19 -2.73
CA ARG A 47 0.94 -0.15 -1.31
C ARG A 47 2.12 0.80 -1.08
N GLU A 48 3.12 0.79 -1.95
CA GLU A 48 4.31 1.65 -1.85
C GLU A 48 4.05 3.11 -2.18
N THR A 49 3.13 3.38 -3.11
CA THR A 49 2.82 4.76 -3.52
C THR A 49 2.30 5.58 -2.33
N GLY A 50 1.90 4.92 -1.24
CA GLY A 50 1.54 5.59 0.00
C GLY A 50 0.49 6.64 -0.30
N PHE A 51 -0.71 6.20 -0.70
CA PHE A 51 -1.85 7.11 -0.89
C PHE A 51 -1.99 8.05 0.32
N ASP A 52 -1.71 7.53 1.51
CA ASP A 52 -1.55 8.23 2.78
C ASP A 52 -0.53 9.39 2.70
N LYS A 53 0.71 9.10 2.26
CA LYS A 53 1.78 10.09 2.08
C LYS A 53 1.45 11.17 1.04
N LYS A 54 0.79 10.80 -0.06
CA LYS A 54 0.54 11.71 -1.18
C LYS A 54 -0.67 12.62 -0.96
N MET A 55 -1.63 12.21 -0.13
CA MET A 55 -2.80 13.01 0.25
C MET A 55 -2.60 13.84 1.53
N GLY A 56 -1.39 13.86 2.11
CA GLY A 56 -1.14 14.50 3.40
C GLY A 56 -1.87 13.81 4.56
N LEU A 57 -2.45 12.63 4.32
CA LEU A 57 -3.06 11.77 5.33
C LEU A 57 -1.91 11.01 6.01
N GLN A 58 -1.20 11.69 6.91
CA GLN A 58 -0.17 11.10 7.75
C GLN A 58 -0.82 10.12 8.74
N PHE A 59 -1.17 8.92 8.28
CA PHE A 59 -1.34 7.79 9.16
C PHE A 59 -0.01 7.08 9.20
N ASP A 60 0.76 7.43 10.23
CA ASP A 60 2.11 6.98 10.46
C ASP A 60 2.26 5.49 10.13
N GLN A 61 3.16 5.26 9.17
CA GLN A 61 3.92 4.04 9.02
C GLN A 61 4.12 3.40 10.42
N PRO A 62 3.77 2.13 10.66
CA PRO A 62 4.19 1.51 11.90
C PRO A 62 5.71 1.71 11.98
N LEU A 63 6.16 2.37 13.05
CA LEU A 63 7.57 2.62 13.32
C LEU A 63 8.36 1.39 12.89
N PRO A 64 9.44 1.52 12.09
CA PRO A 64 10.27 0.39 11.74
C PRO A 64 10.58 -0.31 13.05
N GLN A 65 10.19 -1.59 13.16
CA GLN A 65 10.41 -2.35 14.38
C GLN A 65 11.87 -2.12 14.75
N LYS A 66 12.10 -1.37 15.85
CA LYS A 66 13.42 -1.28 16.45
C LYS A 66 13.78 -2.74 16.66
N LYS A 67 14.73 -3.27 15.88
CA LYS A 67 15.47 -4.46 16.28
C LYS A 67 15.87 -4.13 17.72
N ARG A 68 15.27 -4.82 18.68
CA ARG A 68 15.76 -4.76 20.04
C ARG A 68 17.22 -5.18 19.91
N ARG A 69 18.13 -4.24 20.17
CA ARG A 69 19.48 -4.59 20.55
C ARG A 69 19.31 -5.29 21.89
N ASP A 70 19.04 -6.58 21.85
CA ASP A 70 19.33 -7.44 22.98
C ASP A 70 20.85 -7.60 22.98
N SER A 71 21.52 -6.61 23.58
CA SER A 71 22.90 -6.75 24.04
C SER A 71 22.86 -7.48 25.38
N CYS A 72 23.37 -8.71 25.41
CA CYS A 72 24.00 -9.47 26.53
C CYS A 72 23.96 -10.95 26.10
N HIS A 73 25.03 -11.74 26.09
CA HIS A 73 26.18 -11.80 26.99
C HIS A 73 27.35 -12.49 26.29
N GLU A 74 28.56 -12.13 26.73
CA GLU A 74 29.82 -12.87 26.64
C GLU A 74 29.65 -14.39 26.79
N ARG A 75 30.22 -15.17 25.87
CA ARG A 75 31.11 -16.30 26.18
C ARG A 75 31.85 -16.80 24.96
#